data_AF-A0A968BTG7-F1
#
_entry.id   AF-A0A968BTG7-F1
#
_cell.length_a   1.000
_cell.length_b   1.000
_cell.length_c   1.000
_cell.angle_alpha   90.00
_cell.angle_beta   90.00
_cell.angle_gamma   90.00
#
_symmetry.space_group_name_H-M   'P 1'
#
loop_
_entity.id
_entity.type
_entity.pdbx_description
1 polymer ?
#
loop_
_entity_poly.entity_id
_entity_poly.type
_entity_poly.pdbx_seq_one_letter_code
_entity_poly.pdbx_strand_id
1 'polypeptide(L)'
;MPARNARIRIYMEDSADEKVMDFPLWWDRRAFFAEYDYRKTDTGNPFYVDYDYDLAPQEALEWDEESRAKFSTDPNNLKPHIVSAMQELHAALKEAKRVVVESYEWESGLD
;
A
#
# COMPACT_ATOMS: atom_id res chain seq x y z
N MET A 1 14.07 -9.16 3.19
CA MET A 1 12.97 -8.73 4.09
C MET A 1 12.57 -7.34 3.66
N PRO A 2 11.28 -6.97 3.68
CA PRO A 2 10.87 -5.59 3.50
C PRO A 2 11.47 -4.72 4.61
N ALA A 3 11.73 -3.45 4.31
CA ALA A 3 12.24 -2.49 5.28
C ALA A 3 11.24 -2.28 6.44
N ARG A 4 11.61 -1.53 7.48
CA ARG A 4 10.74 -1.36 8.66
C ARG A 4 9.39 -0.70 8.35
N ASN A 5 9.37 0.31 7.47
CA ASN A 5 8.19 1.10 7.17
C ASN A 5 7.65 0.76 5.77
N ALA A 6 6.37 1.08 5.54
CA ALA A 6 5.82 1.11 4.19
C ALA A 6 4.64 2.09 4.11
N ARG A 7 4.35 2.52 2.89
CA ARG A 7 3.19 3.35 2.55
C ARG A 7 2.69 3.00 1.15
N ILE A 8 1.45 3.38 0.85
CA ILE A 8 0.87 3.25 -0.48
C ILE A 8 0.78 4.63 -1.11
N ARG A 9 1.21 4.73 -2.37
CA ARG A 9 1.07 5.90 -3.23
C ARG A 9 0.16 5.54 -4.39
N ILE A 10 -0.92 6.29 -4.53
CA ILE A 10 -1.95 6.06 -5.54
C ILE A 10 -1.95 7.25 -6.47
N TYR A 11 -1.65 6.98 -7.74
CA TYR A 11 -1.65 7.98 -8.80
C TYR A 11 -2.97 7.91 -9.55
N MET A 12 -3.74 9.00 -9.49
CA MET A 12 -5.04 9.12 -10.14
C MET A 12 -4.91 9.47 -11.62
N GLU A 13 -6.04 9.43 -12.35
CA GLU A 13 -6.11 9.76 -13.78
C GLU A 13 -5.57 11.15 -14.10
N ASP A 14 -5.84 12.14 -13.25
CA ASP A 14 -5.21 13.45 -13.31
C ASP A 14 -3.90 13.41 -12.52
N SER A 15 -2.78 13.42 -13.25
CA SER A 15 -1.40 13.24 -12.74
C SER A 15 -0.92 14.23 -11.66
N ALA A 16 -1.73 15.23 -11.30
CA ALA A 16 -1.44 16.17 -10.23
C ALA A 16 -1.89 15.67 -8.85
N ASP A 17 -2.80 14.70 -8.80
CA ASP A 17 -3.41 14.21 -7.56
C ASP A 17 -2.82 12.86 -7.19
N GLU A 18 -1.74 12.92 -6.41
CA GLU A 18 -1.18 11.77 -5.73
C GLU A 18 -1.81 11.64 -4.35
N LYS A 19 -2.27 10.44 -4.00
CA LYS A 19 -2.70 10.12 -2.65
C LYS A 19 -1.67 9.24 -1.96
N VAL A 20 -1.16 9.72 -0.83
CA VAL A 20 -0.26 8.97 0.05
C VAL A 20 -1.04 8.49 1.27
N MET A 21 -0.96 7.19 1.54
CA MET A 21 -1.63 6.55 2.68
C MET A 21 -0.65 5.62 3.39
N ASP A 22 -0.84 5.43 4.70
CA ASP A 22 -0.08 4.42 5.44
C ASP A 22 -0.30 3.02 4.86
N PHE A 23 0.67 2.12 5.08
CA PHE A 23 0.47 0.72 4.70
C PHE A 23 -0.74 0.15 5.45
N PRO A 24 -1.74 -0.43 4.75
CA PRO A 24 -3.02 -0.78 5.35
C PRO A 24 -2.87 -1.85 6.42
N LEU A 25 -3.47 -1.62 7.58
CA LEU A 25 -3.41 -2.56 8.69
C LEU A 25 -3.97 -3.95 8.34
N TRP A 26 -4.95 -4.01 7.43
CA TRP A 26 -5.58 -5.26 7.01
C TRP A 26 -4.79 -5.99 5.91
N TRP A 27 -3.77 -5.36 5.33
CA TRP A 27 -2.86 -6.03 4.40
C TRP A 27 -1.81 -6.78 5.24
N ASP A 28 -1.77 -8.10 5.11
CA ASP A 28 -0.67 -8.86 5.73
C ASP A 28 0.64 -8.44 5.06
N ARG A 29 1.47 -7.72 5.82
CA ARG A 29 2.73 -7.17 5.35
C ARG A 29 3.64 -8.24 4.75
N ARG A 30 3.79 -9.36 5.45
CA ARG A 30 4.73 -10.41 5.03
C ARG A 30 4.23 -11.11 3.77
N ALA A 31 2.93 -11.41 3.73
CA ALA A 31 2.31 -12.04 2.58
C ALA A 31 2.39 -11.12 1.35
N PHE A 32 2.09 -9.83 1.51
CA PHE A 32 2.14 -8.84 0.42
C PHE A 32 3.52 -8.79 -0.25
N PHE A 33 4.57 -8.60 0.55
CA PHE A 33 5.92 -8.49 -0.01
C PHE A 33 6.47 -9.81 -0.55
N ALA A 34 5.98 -10.95 -0.07
CA ALA A 34 6.34 -12.23 -0.64
C ALA A 34 5.64 -12.46 -2.00
N GLU A 35 4.36 -12.10 -2.10
CA GLU A 35 3.57 -12.23 -3.33
C GLU A 35 4.13 -11.33 -4.43
N TYR A 36 4.36 -10.05 -4.13
CA TYR A 36 4.73 -9.04 -5.12
C TYR A 36 6.23 -8.80 -5.28
N ASP A 37 7.10 -9.68 -4.78
CA ASP A 37 8.56 -9.51 -4.93
C ASP A 37 8.98 -9.44 -6.42
N TYR A 38 8.20 -10.01 -7.34
CA TYR A 38 8.42 -9.90 -8.79
C TYR A 38 8.11 -8.50 -9.38
N ARG A 39 7.39 -7.64 -8.66
CA ARG A 39 7.09 -6.23 -9.00
C ARG A 39 8.09 -5.25 -8.40
N LYS A 40 9.06 -5.76 -7.64
CA LYS A 40 10.02 -4.97 -6.87
C LYS A 40 11.03 -4.28 -7.77
N THR A 41 11.21 -2.98 -7.56
CA THR A 41 12.29 -2.17 -8.13
C THR A 41 13.13 -1.60 -6.99
N ASP A 42 14.45 -1.78 -7.09
CA ASP A 42 15.39 -1.08 -6.23
C ASP A 42 15.50 0.38 -6.73
N THR A 43 15.07 1.33 -5.90
CA THR A 43 15.10 2.75 -6.28
C THR A 43 16.48 3.36 -6.09
N GLY A 44 17.46 2.58 -5.62
CA GLY A 44 18.89 2.89 -5.73
C GLY A 44 19.30 4.14 -4.98
N ASN A 45 18.52 4.59 -3.99
CA ASN A 45 18.93 5.70 -3.13
C ASN A 45 20.21 5.28 -2.40
N PRO A 46 21.38 5.89 -2.69
CA PRO A 46 22.65 5.42 -2.14
C PRO A 46 22.75 5.59 -0.62
N PHE A 47 21.78 6.27 -0.01
CA PHE A 47 21.72 6.50 1.43
C PHE A 47 20.75 5.56 2.16
N TYR A 48 19.76 4.94 1.50
CA TYR A 48 18.70 4.18 2.17
C TYR A 48 18.17 3.00 1.34
N VAL A 49 17.68 1.96 2.03
CA VAL A 49 17.03 0.81 1.38
C VAL A 49 15.57 1.18 1.12
N ASP A 50 15.33 1.65 -0.10
CA ASP A 50 14.01 2.02 -0.59
C ASP A 50 13.65 1.08 -1.75
N TYR A 51 12.55 0.35 -1.58
CA TYR A 51 12.01 -0.53 -2.61
C TYR A 51 10.62 -0.08 -3.00
N ASP A 52 10.39 0.01 -4.31
CA ASP A 52 9.08 0.26 -4.86
C ASP A 52 8.50 -1.05 -5.40
N TYR A 53 7.24 -1.31 -5.09
CA TYR A 53 6.46 -2.41 -5.64
C TYR A 53 5.37 -1.78 -6.51
N ASP A 54 5.58 -1.82 -7.83
CA ASP A 54 4.70 -1.18 -8.81
C ASP A 54 3.58 -2.13 -9.23
N LEU A 55 2.38 -1.88 -8.72
CA LEU A 55 1.20 -2.70 -8.96
C LEU A 55 0.34 -2.10 -10.06
N ALA A 56 -0.21 -2.98 -10.90
CA ALA A 56 -1.37 -2.61 -11.69
C ALA A 56 -2.55 -2.29 -10.74
N PRO A 57 -3.41 -1.30 -11.06
CA PRO A 57 -4.59 -0.98 -10.23
C PRO A 57 -5.45 -2.19 -9.88
N GLN A 58 -5.61 -3.11 -10.83
CA GLN A 58 -6.37 -4.34 -10.64
C GLN A 58 -5.72 -5.29 -9.62
N GLU A 59 -4.39 -5.44 -9.63
CA GLU A 59 -3.67 -6.27 -8.64
C GLU A 59 -3.85 -5.71 -7.22
N ALA A 60 -3.77 -4.38 -7.09
CA ALA A 60 -3.98 -3.71 -5.80
C ALA A 60 -5.43 -3.86 -5.30
N LEU A 61 -6.43 -3.78 -6.19
CA LEU A 61 -7.84 -4.00 -5.87
C LEU A 61 -8.11 -5.44 -5.41
N GLU A 62 -7.63 -6.42 -6.16
CA GLU A 62 -7.80 -7.84 -5.82
C GLU A 62 -7.16 -8.16 -4.47
N TRP A 63 -5.95 -7.66 -4.25
CA TRP A 63 -5.27 -7.81 -2.96
C TRP A 63 -6.03 -7.13 -1.81
N ASP A 64 -6.58 -5.93 -2.02
CA ASP A 64 -7.41 -5.24 -1.02
C ASP A 64 -8.65 -6.05 -0.65
N GLU A 65 -9.37 -6.57 -1.64
CA GLU A 65 -10.59 -7.35 -1.43
C GLU A 65 -10.30 -8.65 -0.66
N GLU A 66 -9.27 -9.40 -1.07
CA GLU A 66 -8.86 -10.61 -0.36
C GLU A 66 -8.39 -10.32 1.08
N SER A 67 -7.61 -9.25 1.25
CA SER A 67 -7.10 -8.84 2.56
C SER A 67 -8.23 -8.45 3.50
N ARG A 68 -9.24 -7.72 3.01
CA ARG A 68 -10.44 -7.36 3.78
C ARG A 68 -11.28 -8.58 4.14
N ALA A 69 -11.42 -9.54 3.22
CA ALA A 69 -12.11 -10.79 3.51
C ALA A 69 -11.43 -11.57 4.65
N LYS A 70 -10.10 -11.67 4.62
CA LYS A 70 -9.30 -12.30 5.69
C LYS A 70 -9.38 -11.51 7.01
N PHE A 71 -9.37 -10.18 6.94
CA PHE A 71 -9.46 -9.31 8.10
C PHE A 71 -10.86 -9.26 8.73
N SER A 72 -11.89 -9.80 8.07
CA SER A 72 -13.27 -9.82 8.58
C SER A 72 -13.45 -10.60 9.88
N THR A 73 -12.46 -11.39 10.31
CA THR A 73 -12.48 -12.08 11.61
C THR A 73 -11.69 -11.34 12.70
N ASP A 74 -10.98 -10.26 12.37
CA ASP A 74 -10.18 -9.48 13.31
C ASP A 74 -11.10 -8.62 14.22
N PRO A 75 -10.91 -8.58 15.55
CA PRO A 75 -11.73 -7.76 16.45
C PRO A 75 -11.73 -6.26 16.14
N ASN A 76 -10.73 -5.77 15.40
CA ASN A 76 -10.60 -4.37 15.02
C ASN A 76 -11.37 -4.02 13.74
N ASN A 77 -11.87 -5.00 12.98
CA ASN A 77 -12.54 -4.80 11.69
C ASN A 77 -13.77 -3.88 11.73
N LEU A 78 -14.42 -3.72 12.89
CA LEU A 78 -15.59 -2.86 13.08
C LEU A 78 -15.24 -1.49 13.66
N LYS A 79 -13.96 -1.21 13.95
CA LYS A 79 -13.57 0.11 14.44
C LYS A 79 -13.84 1.16 13.36
N PRO A 80 -14.58 2.25 13.65
CA PRO A 80 -15.03 3.19 12.62
C PRO A 80 -13.89 3.79 11.76
N HIS A 81 -12.74 4.10 12.36
CA HIS A 81 -11.59 4.64 11.62
C HIS A 81 -10.97 3.61 10.67
N ILE A 82 -10.98 2.31 11.01
CA ILE A 82 -10.49 1.24 10.14
C ILE A 82 -11.47 1.03 8.98
N VAL A 83 -12.77 0.99 9.25
CA VAL A 83 -13.80 0.88 8.21
C VAL A 83 -13.72 2.06 7.23
N SER A 84 -13.57 3.27 7.75
CA SER A 84 -13.37 4.47 6.94
C SER A 84 -12.11 4.38 6.08
N ALA A 85 -10.98 3.96 6.65
CA ALA A 85 -9.73 3.77 5.92
C ALA A 85 -9.85 2.71 4.81
N MET A 86 -10.57 1.60 5.06
CA MET A 86 -10.86 0.58 4.05
C MET A 86 -11.69 1.12 2.89
N GLN A 87 -12.75 1.88 3.20
CA GLN A 87 -13.60 2.49 2.17
C GLN A 87 -12.83 3.51 1.35
N GLU A 88 -12.02 4.33 2.02
CA GLU A 88 -11.18 5.35 1.40
C GLU A 88 -10.12 4.75 0.47
N LEU A 89 -9.40 3.72 0.93
CA LEU A 89 -8.41 3.03 0.10
C LEU A 89 -9.09 2.38 -1.10
N HIS A 90 -10.19 1.65 -0.88
CA HIS A 90 -10.88 0.94 -1.95
C HIS A 90 -11.44 1.89 -3.02
N ALA A 91 -11.97 3.06 -2.61
CA ALA A 91 -12.41 4.09 -3.55
C ALA A 91 -11.22 4.65 -4.35
N ALA A 92 -10.10 4.95 -3.67
CA ALA A 92 -8.90 5.44 -4.33
C ALA A 92 -8.31 4.45 -5.34
N LEU A 93 -8.30 3.15 -5.00
CA LEU A 93 -7.80 2.11 -5.89
C LEU A 93 -8.66 1.93 -7.15
N LYS A 94 -9.98 2.20 -7.08
CA LYS A 94 -10.88 2.15 -8.25
C LYS A 94 -10.60 3.23 -9.29
N GLU A 95 -10.08 4.37 -8.84
CA GLU A 95 -9.75 5.53 -9.68
C GLU A 95 -8.26 5.55 -10.06
N ALA A 96 -7.48 4.64 -9.48
CA ALA A 96 -6.03 4.58 -9.68
C ALA A 96 -5.68 4.23 -11.14
N LYS A 97 -4.69 4.93 -11.68
CA LYS A 97 -3.96 4.51 -12.89
C LYS A 97 -2.71 3.72 -12.56
N ARG A 98 -2.10 3.99 -11.40
CA ARG A 98 -0.89 3.33 -10.92
C ARG A 98 -0.89 3.31 -9.40
N VAL A 99 -0.40 2.22 -8.82
CA VAL A 99 -0.28 2.04 -7.38
C VAL A 99 1.15 1.60 -7.07
N VAL A 100 1.83 2.36 -6.22
CA VAL A 100 3.17 2.02 -5.75
C VAL A 100 3.12 1.79 -4.26
N VAL A 101 3.62 0.64 -3.82
CA VAL A 101 3.90 0.41 -2.40
C VAL A 101 5.39 0.63 -2.17
N GLU A 102 5.72 1.60 -1.34
CA GLU A 102 7.10 1.88 -0.98
C GLU A 102 7.44 1.15 0.32
N SER A 103 8.61 0.54 0.39
CA SER A 103 9.18 -0.03 1.61
C SER A 103 10.50 0.66 1.92
N TYR A 104 10.61 1.28 3.09
CA TYR A 104 11.72 2.18 3.46
C TYR A 104 12.11 2.07 4.95
N GLU A 105 13.34 2.49 5.30
CA GLU A 105 13.88 2.34 6.68
C GLU A 105 13.69 3.57 7.59
N TRP A 106 13.51 4.79 7.06
CA TRP A 106 13.39 6.04 7.84
C TRP A 106 12.19 6.87 7.39
N GLU A 107 11.48 7.53 8.33
CA GLU A 107 10.45 8.52 7.95
C GLU A 107 11.06 9.51 6.97
N SER A 108 10.53 9.56 5.74
CA SER A 108 10.97 10.51 4.73
C SER A 108 10.77 11.90 5.32
N GLY A 109 11.85 12.52 5.80
CA GLY A 109 11.79 13.71 6.63
C GLY A 109 10.92 14.81 6.03
N LEU A 110 9.73 14.95 6.59
CA LEU A 110 8.83 16.09 6.49
C LEU A 110 8.05 16.11 7.81
N ASP A 111 8.72 16.59 8.86
CA ASP A 111 8.04 17.40 9.90
C ASP A 111 7.55 18.71 9.25
#